data_AF-A0A9D5QH72-F1
#
_entry.id   AF-A0A9D5QH72-F1
#
_cell.length_a   1.000
_cell.length_b   1.000
_cell.length_c   1.000
_cell.angle_alpha   90.00
_cell.angle_beta   90.00
_cell.angle_gamma   90.00
#
_symmetry.space_group_name_H-M   'P 1'
#
loop_
_entity.id
_entity.type
_entity.pdbx_description
1 polymer ?
#
loop_
_entity_poly.entity_id
_entity_poly.type
_entity_poly.pdbx_seq_one_letter_code
_entity_poly.pdbx_strand_id
1 'polypeptide(L)'
;MPPRGRPGKGRGRGRSSRKFRGRRARKVCVFCETKTEPDYKATEAIGRMITDRGKIVPRRISGLCAKHQRRVATEIKRARHLALLPFVAENIR
;
A
#
# COMPACT_ATOMS: atom_id res chain seq x y z
N MET A 1 56.56 15.75 15.81
CA MET A 1 55.27 15.42 15.15
C MET A 1 54.18 15.27 16.23
N PRO A 2 53.23 16.21 16.36
CA PRO A 2 52.06 16.06 17.23
C PRO A 2 50.93 15.26 16.54
N PRO A 3 50.14 14.45 17.27
CA PRO A 3 49.03 13.70 16.70
C PRO A 3 47.87 14.62 16.30
N ARG A 4 47.31 14.41 15.10
CA ARG A 4 46.19 15.18 14.55
C ARG A 4 44.91 14.87 15.33
N GLY A 5 44.42 15.86 16.08
CA GLY A 5 43.22 15.79 16.90
C GLY A 5 41.93 15.55 16.10
N ARG A 6 41.00 14.81 16.73
CA ARG A 6 39.62 14.54 16.27
C ARG A 6 38.73 15.76 16.56
N PRO A 7 38.02 16.37 15.59
CA PRO A 7 37.02 17.38 15.90
C PRO A 7 35.64 16.77 16.17
N GLY A 8 35.22 16.89 17.45
CA GLY A 8 33.92 17.33 17.95
C GLY A 8 32.60 16.92 17.29
N LYS A 9 31.75 16.21 18.06
CA LYS A 9 30.30 16.04 17.86
C LYS A 9 29.55 17.39 17.79
N GLY A 10 29.00 17.73 16.63
CA GLY A 10 28.01 18.79 16.47
C GLY A 10 26.59 18.29 16.72
N ARG A 11 25.96 18.74 17.83
CA ARG A 11 24.54 18.53 18.13
C ARG A 11 23.72 19.62 17.45
N GLY A 12 23.06 19.32 16.35
CA GLY A 12 22.11 20.23 15.67
C GLY A 12 20.66 19.78 15.83
N ARG A 13 19.96 20.30 16.85
CA ARG A 13 18.51 20.12 17.07
C ARG A 13 17.72 20.99 16.09
N GLY A 14 17.39 20.47 14.91
CA GLY A 14 16.47 21.09 13.96
C GLY A 14 15.03 20.59 14.13
N ARG A 15 14.33 21.05 15.17
CA ARG A 15 12.91 20.76 15.43
C ARG A 15 12.03 21.65 14.53
N SER A 16 11.97 21.37 13.23
CA SER A 16 11.06 22.08 12.31
C SER A 16 9.78 21.27 12.09
N SER A 17 8.80 21.59 12.95
CA SER A 17 7.35 21.68 12.72
C SER A 17 6.77 21.30 11.34
N ARG A 18 6.99 20.08 10.85
CA ARG A 18 6.07 19.48 9.88
C ARG A 18 4.79 19.08 10.60
N LYS A 19 3.94 20.11 10.75
CA LYS A 19 2.50 20.11 10.96
C LYS A 19 1.94 18.70 10.93
N PHE A 20 1.34 18.31 12.05
CA PHE A 20 0.32 17.28 12.17
C PHE A 20 -0.74 17.48 11.07
N ARG A 21 -0.47 17.05 9.83
CA ARG A 21 -1.51 16.83 8.84
C ARG A 21 -2.20 15.57 9.30
N GLY A 22 -3.44 15.76 9.75
CA GLY A 22 -4.21 14.85 10.59
C GLY A 22 -3.89 13.38 10.36
N ARG A 23 -3.67 12.67 11.46
CA ARG A 23 -3.73 11.21 11.46
C ARG A 23 -5.14 10.85 10.99
N ARG A 24 -5.31 10.72 9.66
CA ARG A 24 -6.51 10.15 9.06
C ARG A 24 -6.74 8.86 9.85
N ALA A 25 -7.95 8.76 10.42
CA ALA A 25 -8.36 7.60 11.21
C ALA A 25 -7.79 6.34 10.56
N ARG A 26 -7.14 5.49 11.36
CA ARG A 26 -6.61 4.23 10.87
C ARG A 26 -7.79 3.44 10.33
N LYS A 27 -8.00 3.48 9.01
CA LYS A 27 -8.99 2.62 8.35
C LYS A 27 -8.60 1.20 8.71
N VAL A 28 -9.52 0.50 9.36
CA VAL A 28 -9.31 -0.90 9.72
C VAL A 28 -9.37 -1.70 8.43
N CYS A 29 -8.50 -2.70 8.32
CA CYS A 29 -8.42 -3.52 7.13
C CYS A 29 -9.63 -4.46 7.10
N VAL A 30 -10.46 -4.34 6.07
CA VAL A 30 -11.65 -5.18 5.88
C VAL A 30 -11.30 -6.68 5.99
N PHE A 31 -10.24 -7.13 5.32
CA PHE A 31 -9.79 -8.54 5.40
C PHE A 31 -9.29 -8.98 6.79
N CYS A 32 -8.85 -8.06 7.65
CA CYS A 32 -8.48 -8.40 9.02
C CYS A 32 -9.72 -8.61 9.90
N GLU A 33 -10.77 -7.82 9.69
CA GLU A 33 -12.03 -7.93 10.44
C GLU A 33 -12.80 -9.17 10.01
N THR A 34 -12.90 -9.40 8.71
CA THR A 34 -13.62 -10.54 8.15
C THR A 34 -12.82 -11.85 8.18
N LYS A 35 -11.57 -11.82 8.70
CA LYS A 35 -10.60 -12.95 8.75
C LYS A 35 -10.53 -13.77 7.46
N THR A 36 -10.77 -13.12 6.32
CA THR A 36 -10.81 -13.76 5.01
C THR A 36 -9.50 -13.48 4.28
N GLU A 37 -8.95 -14.52 3.67
CA GLU A 37 -7.75 -14.37 2.86
C GLU A 37 -8.13 -13.91 1.44
N PRO A 38 -7.33 -13.04 0.82
CA PRO A 38 -7.53 -12.70 -0.58
C PRO A 38 -7.08 -13.88 -1.45
N ASP A 39 -7.97 -14.35 -2.32
CA ASP A 39 -7.73 -15.45 -3.27
C ASP A 39 -8.12 -15.06 -4.69
N TYR A 40 -7.31 -15.40 -5.68
CA TYR A 40 -7.56 -15.10 -7.11
C TYR A 40 -8.91 -15.61 -7.63
N LYS A 41 -9.50 -16.64 -7.00
CA LYS A 41 -10.80 -17.21 -7.37
C LYS A 41 -11.98 -16.33 -6.94
N ALA A 42 -11.80 -15.50 -5.91
CA ALA A 42 -12.82 -14.59 -5.41
C ALA A 42 -12.79 -13.27 -6.20
N THR A 43 -13.31 -13.31 -7.43
CA THR A 43 -13.31 -12.18 -8.37
C THR A 43 -14.01 -10.94 -7.80
N GLU A 44 -15.03 -11.10 -6.96
CA GLU A 44 -15.74 -9.98 -6.33
C GLU A 44 -14.87 -9.19 -5.34
N ALA A 45 -14.14 -9.90 -4.47
CA ALA A 45 -13.30 -9.29 -3.45
C ALA A 45 -12.10 -8.58 -4.07
N ILE A 46 -11.54 -9.16 -5.13
CA ILE A 46 -10.37 -8.64 -5.82
C ILE A 46 -10.75 -7.54 -6.84
N GLY A 47 -11.89 -7.67 -7.51
CA GLY A 47 -12.41 -6.68 -8.46
C GLY A 47 -12.62 -5.31 -7.81
N ARG A 48 -13.13 -5.27 -6.57
CA ARG A 48 -13.26 -4.03 -5.76
C ARG A 48 -11.93 -3.36 -5.42
N MET A 49 -10.81 -4.09 -5.52
CA MET A 49 -9.46 -3.59 -5.25
C MET A 49 -8.74 -3.09 -6.51
N ILE A 50 -9.46 -3.03 -7.63
CA ILE A 50 -9.00 -2.52 -8.91
C ILE A 50 -9.80 -1.24 -9.23
N THR A 51 -9.12 -0.27 -9.84
CA THR A 51 -9.74 0.95 -10.36
C THR A 51 -10.41 0.68 -11.70
N ASP A 52 -11.33 1.54 -12.12
CA ASP A 52 -12.00 1.46 -13.43
C ASP A 52 -11.04 1.31 -14.62
N ARG A 53 -9.78 1.75 -14.48
CA ARG A 53 -8.74 1.64 -15.50
C ARG A 53 -7.95 0.33 -15.47
N GLY A 54 -8.36 -0.64 -14.66
CA GLY A 54 -7.61 -1.88 -14.48
C GLY A 54 -6.32 -1.72 -13.66
N LYS A 55 -6.11 -0.61 -12.92
CA LYS A 55 -4.94 -0.44 -12.03
C LYS A 55 -5.26 -0.86 -10.59
N ILE A 56 -4.29 -1.45 -9.88
CA ILE A 56 -4.45 -1.85 -8.48
C ILE A 56 -4.59 -0.60 -7.60
N VAL A 57 -5.64 -0.55 -6.76
CA VAL A 57 -5.88 0.57 -5.85
C VAL A 57 -4.77 0.64 -4.80
N PRO A 58 -4.14 1.81 -4.59
CA PRO A 58 -3.10 1.95 -3.58
C PRO A 58 -3.68 1.84 -2.17
N ARG A 59 -2.89 1.27 -1.26
CA ARG A 59 -3.21 1.06 0.16
C ARG A 59 -3.86 2.26 0.87
N ARG A 60 -3.43 3.48 0.53
CA ARG A 60 -3.93 4.73 1.14
C ARG A 60 -5.43 4.98 0.91
N ILE A 61 -5.97 4.42 -0.18
CA ILE A 61 -7.39 4.54 -0.55
C ILE A 61 -8.16 3.35 0.02
N SER A 62 -7.66 2.13 -0.26
CA SER A 62 -8.30 0.86 0.16
C SER A 62 -8.30 0.63 1.67
N GLY A 63 -7.37 1.22 2.43
CA GLY A 63 -7.30 1.06 3.88
C GLY A 63 -6.75 -0.30 4.34
N LEU A 64 -6.18 -1.09 3.42
CA LEU A 64 -5.68 -2.44 3.72
C LEU A 64 -4.44 -2.46 4.61
N CYS A 65 -4.23 -3.54 5.35
CA CYS A 65 -2.97 -3.82 6.04
C CYS A 65 -1.83 -4.06 5.04
N ALA A 66 -0.58 -3.73 5.41
CA ALA A 66 0.57 -3.91 4.50
C ALA A 66 0.76 -5.38 4.06
N LYS A 67 0.49 -6.34 4.97
CA LYS A 67 0.51 -7.77 4.66
C LYS A 67 -0.54 -8.14 3.61
N HIS A 68 -1.79 -7.72 3.82
CA HIS A 68 -2.90 -8.01 2.90
C HIS A 68 -2.73 -7.31 1.56
N GLN A 69 -2.25 -6.06 1.52
CA GLN A 69 -1.98 -5.38 0.24
C GLN A 69 -0.97 -6.15 -0.62
N ARG A 70 0.07 -6.74 -0.02
CA ARG A 70 1.05 -7.57 -0.75
C ARG A 70 0.41 -8.83 -1.30
N ARG A 71 -0.39 -9.54 -0.49
CA ARG A 71 -1.12 -10.74 -0.92
C ARG A 71 -2.10 -10.43 -2.04
N VAL A 72 -2.96 -9.42 -1.85
CA VAL A 72 -3.91 -8.92 -2.87
C VAL A 72 -3.18 -8.58 -4.18
N ALA A 73 -2.03 -7.93 -4.13
CA ALA A 73 -1.29 -7.59 -5.36
C ALA A 73 -0.79 -8.85 -6.10
N THR A 74 -0.35 -9.88 -5.39
CA THR A 74 0.06 -11.17 -5.98
C THR A 74 -1.14 -11.88 -6.60
N GLU A 75 -2.26 -11.92 -5.88
CA GLU A 75 -3.50 -12.56 -6.33
C GLU A 75 -4.13 -11.86 -7.52
N ILE A 76 -4.13 -10.52 -7.55
CA ILE A 76 -4.56 -9.74 -8.73
C ILE A 76 -3.72 -10.10 -9.95
N LYS A 77 -2.40 -10.21 -9.79
CA LYS A 77 -1.52 -10.59 -10.92
C LYS A 77 -1.86 -11.98 -11.42
N ARG A 78 -2.05 -12.95 -10.51
CA ARG A 78 -2.49 -14.32 -10.86
C ARG A 78 -3.83 -14.31 -11.60
N ALA A 79 -4.82 -13.59 -11.08
CA ALA A 79 -6.13 -13.46 -11.70
C ALA A 79 -6.05 -12.87 -13.12
N ARG A 80 -5.15 -11.91 -13.36
CA ARG A 80 -4.92 -11.35 -14.70
C ARG A 80 -4.29 -12.35 -15.66
N HIS A 81 -3.34 -13.16 -15.20
CA HIS A 81 -2.76 -14.22 -16.02
C HIS A 81 -3.78 -15.29 -16.40
N LEU A 82 -4.79 -15.51 -15.55
CA LEU A 82 -5.91 -16.43 -15.80
C LEU A 82 -7.09 -15.77 -16.54
N ALA A 83 -6.92 -14.56 -17.06
CA ALA A 83 -7.96 -13.79 -17.75
C ALA A 83 -9.25 -13.51 -16.93
N LEU A 84 -9.20 -13.65 -15.60
CA LEU A 84 -10.34 -13.31 -14.72
C LEU A 84 -10.51 -11.80 -14.54
N LEU A 85 -9.43 -11.03 -14.73
CA LEU A 85 -9.41 -9.57 -14.59
C LEU A 85 -8.61 -8.94 -15.73
N PRO A 86 -9.04 -7.79 -16.27
CA PRO A 86 -8.34 -7.13 -17.35
C PRO A 86 -7.03 -6.47 -16.87
N PHE A 87 -6.02 -6.44 -17.75
CA PHE A 87 -4.78 -5.68 -17.55
C PHE A 87 -4.98 -4.18 -17.77
N VAL A 88 -5.77 -3.84 -18.79
CA VAL A 88 -6.19 -2.49 -19.15
C VAL A 88 -7.68 -2.56 -19.35
N ALA A 89 -8.41 -1.74 -18.61
CA ALA A 89 -9.79 -1.45 -18.94
C ALA A 89 -9.78 -0.09 -19.64
N GLU A 90 -9.77 -0.11 -20.97
CA GLU A 90 -10.15 1.04 -21.77
C GLU A 90 -11.63 1.27 -21.45
N ASN A 91 -11.92 2.40 -20.80
CA ASN A 91 -13.23 2.88 -20.38
C ASN A 91 -14.40 1.93 -20.76
N ILE A 92 -14.76 1.00 -19.87
CA ILE A 92 -16.10 0.42 -19.90
C ILE A 92 -17.02 1.51 -19.33
N ARG A 93 -17.38 2.46 -20.18
CA ARG A 93 -18.52 3.37 -20.07
C ARG A 93 -19.05 3.59 -21.48
#